data_AF-A0A1B3X1B6-F1
#
_entry.id   AF-A0A1B3X1B6-F1
#
_cell.length_a   1.000
_cell.length_b   1.000
_cell.length_c   1.000
_cell.angle_alpha   90.00
_cell.angle_beta   90.00
_cell.angle_gamma   90.00
#
_symmetry.space_group_name_H-M   'P 1'
#
loop_
_entity.id
_entity.type
_entity.pdbx_description
1 polymer ?
#
loop_
_entity_poly.entity_id
_entity_poly.type
_entity_poly.pdbx_seq_one_letter_code
_entity_poly.pdbx_strand_id
1 'polypeptide(L)'
;MNLKEAFQMQKTLSRLLEEAAAYLDDTDNIMTVTEKHLCSKVVPEQKDEEYDCSEKSYMAYNPMTVLRAWHALMEEKERLGSAITAAKAAMPLNFDTAAEENKARRRFLRTLVHMAEQRSESKLRRSMGKGYVFNKEGNQTPYRYDIEIVRTIDYDRTAVRRMQDALAKTAADTSRALDDALVSTQVDYTLQLPISADTTGEDPAARLLSSIFGNNGSTLAEIIEALEAK
;
A
#
# COMPACT_ATOMS: atom_id res chain seq x y z
N MET A 1 22.35 1.58 11.66
CA MET A 1 21.46 0.67 10.89
C MET A 1 21.81 0.79 9.41
N ASN A 2 21.59 -0.23 8.59
CA ASN A 2 21.75 -0.08 7.14
C ASN A 2 20.53 0.62 6.50
N LEU A 3 20.63 1.03 5.24
CA LEU A 3 19.55 1.75 4.54
C LEU A 3 18.27 0.89 4.40
N LYS A 4 18.41 -0.43 4.24
CA LYS A 4 17.27 -1.36 4.22
C LYS A 4 16.49 -1.33 5.54
N GLU A 5 17.18 -1.48 6.66
CA GLU A 5 16.63 -1.41 8.01
C GLU A 5 16.00 -0.03 8.27
N ALA A 6 16.64 1.05 7.82
CA ALA A 6 16.11 2.39 7.95
C ALA A 6 14.77 2.56 7.20
N PHE A 7 14.64 2.03 5.98
CA PHE A 7 13.36 2.05 5.26
C PHE A 7 12.30 1.16 5.89
N GLN A 8 12.68 -0.02 6.40
CA GLN A 8 11.77 -0.89 7.15
C GLN A 8 11.25 -0.16 8.39
N MET A 9 12.13 0.52 9.11
CA MET A 9 11.78 1.31 10.30
C MET A 9 10.88 2.51 9.94
N GLN A 10 11.14 3.21 8.84
CA GLN A 10 10.27 4.28 8.35
C GLN A 10 8.85 3.77 8.05
N LYS A 11 8.72 2.55 7.52
CA LYS A 11 7.43 1.89 7.30
C LYS A 11 6.75 1.53 8.61
N THR A 12 7.48 0.97 9.57
CA THR A 12 6.97 0.67 10.92
C THR A 12 6.46 1.92 11.62
N LEU A 13 7.23 3.01 11.62
CA LEU A 13 6.82 4.29 12.18
C LEU A 13 5.54 4.83 11.54
N SER A 14 5.41 4.72 10.21
CA SER A 14 4.19 5.16 9.50
C SER A 14 2.97 4.34 9.90
N ARG A 15 3.12 3.00 10.04
CA ARG A 15 2.05 2.13 10.55
C ARG A 15 1.63 2.51 11.97
N LEU A 16 2.59 2.81 12.86
CA LEU A 16 2.27 3.18 14.25
C LEU A 16 1.60 4.55 14.35
N LEU A 17 1.99 5.51 13.50
CA LEU A 17 1.31 6.79 13.39
C LEU A 17 -0.15 6.62 12.93
N GLU A 18 -0.39 5.73 11.97
CA GLU A 18 -1.75 5.38 11.51
C GLU A 18 -2.56 4.69 12.62
N GLU A 19 -1.96 3.73 13.35
CA GLU A 19 -2.59 3.03 14.48
C GLU A 19 -3.00 4.00 15.59
N ALA A 20 -2.10 4.90 16.00
CA ALA A 20 -2.38 5.91 17.01
C ALA A 20 -3.42 6.95 16.54
N ALA A 21 -3.37 7.37 15.27
CA ALA A 21 -4.37 8.26 14.70
C ALA A 21 -5.75 7.62 14.64
N ALA A 22 -5.84 6.35 14.20
CA ALA A 22 -7.10 5.61 14.16
C ALA A 22 -7.72 5.43 15.55
N TYR A 23 -6.90 5.19 16.57
CA TYR A 23 -7.38 5.12 17.96
C TYR A 23 -7.99 6.44 18.43
N LEU A 24 -7.38 7.58 18.06
CA LEU A 24 -7.84 8.92 18.45
C LEU A 24 -9.01 9.44 17.60
N ASP A 25 -9.19 8.93 16.38
CA ASP A 25 -10.31 9.27 15.49
C ASP A 25 -11.61 8.60 15.94
N ASP A 26 -11.49 7.44 16.59
CA ASP A 26 -12.62 6.72 17.18
C ASP A 26 -13.17 7.47 18.41
N THR A 27 -14.40 7.98 18.27
CA THR A 27 -15.06 8.83 19.27
C THR A 27 -15.29 8.08 20.59
N ASP A 28 -15.54 6.77 20.52
CA ASP A 28 -15.81 5.94 21.70
C ASP A 28 -14.55 5.81 22.58
N ASN A 29 -13.36 5.93 22.01
CA ASN A 29 -12.09 5.88 22.75
C ASN A 29 -11.75 7.20 23.45
N ILE A 30 -12.13 8.33 22.86
CA ILE A 30 -11.76 9.66 23.36
C ILE A 30 -12.83 10.31 24.24
N MET A 31 -14.07 9.82 24.18
CA MET A 31 -15.18 10.33 25.00
C MET A 31 -15.51 9.38 26.16
N THR A 32 -16.17 9.94 27.17
CA THR A 32 -16.84 9.18 28.23
C THR A 32 -18.32 9.48 28.15
N VAL A 33 -19.15 8.45 28.11
CA VAL A 33 -20.60 8.56 28.03
C VAL A 33 -21.17 8.20 29.38
N THR A 34 -21.80 9.15 30.06
CA THR A 34 -22.56 8.87 31.29
C THR A 34 -24.04 9.11 31.06
N GLU A 35 -24.84 8.06 31.30
CA GLU A 35 -26.29 8.15 31.29
C GLU A 35 -26.79 8.51 32.70
N LYS A 36 -27.36 9.71 32.83
CA LYS A 36 -27.97 10.17 34.07
C LYS A 36 -29.49 10.01 34.02
N HIS A 37 -30.01 9.06 34.80
CA HIS A 37 -31.43 8.76 34.91
C HIS A 37 -32.07 9.66 35.96
N LEU A 38 -32.88 10.63 35.51
CA LEU A 38 -33.45 11.68 36.36
C LEU A 38 -34.76 11.24 37.05
N CYS A 39 -34.73 10.10 37.76
CA CYS A 39 -35.89 9.51 38.43
C CYS A 39 -36.55 10.46 39.43
N SER A 40 -35.77 11.30 40.10
CA SER A 40 -36.25 12.28 41.08
C SER A 40 -37.18 13.35 40.48
N LYS A 41 -37.09 13.61 39.17
CA LYS A 41 -37.95 14.57 38.47
C LYS A 41 -39.39 14.08 38.30
N VAL A 42 -39.58 12.76 38.23
CA VAL A 42 -40.89 12.14 38.05
C VAL A 42 -41.43 11.67 39.40
N VAL A 43 -40.56 11.11 40.26
CA VAL A 43 -40.90 10.62 41.59
C VAL A 43 -39.96 11.28 42.61
N PRO A 44 -40.41 12.29 43.38
CA PRO A 44 -39.55 13.09 44.27
C PRO A 44 -38.80 12.30 45.34
N GLU A 45 -39.30 11.11 45.69
CA GLU A 45 -38.73 10.23 46.72
C GLU A 45 -37.61 9.31 46.18
N GLN A 46 -37.46 9.21 44.85
CA GLN A 46 -36.41 8.42 44.20
C GLN A 46 -35.17 9.27 43.92
N LYS A 47 -33.99 8.64 43.99
CA LYS A 47 -32.72 9.28 43.64
C LYS A 47 -32.45 9.12 42.15
N ASP A 48 -31.77 10.10 41.58
CA ASP A 48 -31.21 9.97 40.23
C ASP A 48 -30.08 8.92 40.24
N GLU A 49 -29.97 8.17 39.15
CA GLU A 49 -28.94 7.16 38.94
C GLU A 49 -28.00 7.62 37.81
N GLU A 50 -26.74 7.20 37.86
CA GLU A 50 -25.74 7.51 36.84
C GLU A 50 -25.02 6.22 36.44
N TYR A 51 -24.96 5.95 35.14
CA TYR A 51 -24.34 4.77 34.56
C TYR A 51 -23.24 5.19 33.57
N ASP A 52 -22.09 4.51 33.61
CA ASP A 52 -21.06 4.65 32.59
C ASP A 52 -21.42 3.72 31.42
N CYS A 53 -21.68 4.34 30.26
CA CYS A 53 -22.06 3.69 29.02
C CYS A 53 -20.98 3.88 27.95
N SER A 54 -19.74 4.17 28.36
CA SER A 54 -18.63 4.36 27.43
C SER A 54 -18.25 3.04 26.75
N GLU A 55 -18.24 3.00 25.42
CA GLU A 55 -17.86 1.83 24.61
C GLU A 55 -16.38 1.86 24.20
N LYS A 56 -15.48 2.12 25.15
CA LYS A 56 -14.04 2.21 24.87
C LYS A 56 -13.48 0.88 24.35
N SER A 57 -12.52 0.98 23.42
CA SER A 57 -11.71 -0.15 22.97
C SER A 57 -11.12 -0.92 24.15
N TYR A 58 -11.00 -2.24 23.99
CA TYR A 58 -10.42 -3.15 24.99
C TYR A 58 -9.01 -2.74 25.44
N MET A 59 -8.26 -2.00 24.61
CA MET A 59 -6.93 -1.51 24.94
C MET A 59 -6.96 -0.39 25.99
N ALA A 60 -8.08 0.34 26.09
CA ALA A 60 -8.36 1.37 27.11
C ALA A 60 -7.22 2.38 27.36
N TYR A 61 -6.45 2.70 26.32
CA TYR A 61 -5.36 3.67 26.43
C TYR A 61 -5.88 5.05 26.85
N ASN A 62 -5.08 5.78 27.62
CA ASN A 62 -5.37 7.18 27.89
C ASN A 62 -5.18 7.99 26.59
N PRO A 63 -6.20 8.71 26.09
CA PRO A 63 -6.09 9.49 24.85
C PRO A 63 -4.93 10.50 24.84
N MET A 64 -4.64 11.11 25.99
CA MET A 64 -3.51 12.05 26.10
C MET A 64 -2.16 11.34 25.98
N THR A 65 -2.03 10.11 26.49
CA THR A 65 -0.81 9.32 26.31
C THR A 65 -0.64 8.91 24.84
N VAL A 66 -1.72 8.48 24.18
CA VAL A 66 -1.70 8.15 22.74
C VAL A 66 -1.31 9.36 21.89
N LEU A 67 -1.83 10.55 22.23
CA LEU A 67 -1.47 11.79 21.56
C LEU A 67 0.03 12.12 21.72
N ARG A 68 0.59 11.95 22.94
CA ARG A 68 2.04 12.13 23.19
C ARG A 68 2.86 11.09 22.42
N ALA A 69 2.40 9.84 22.37
CA ALA A 69 3.05 8.78 21.61
C ALA A 69 3.08 9.09 20.11
N TRP A 70 1.96 9.57 19.55
CA TRP A 70 1.89 10.01 18.16
C TRP A 70 2.91 11.12 17.85
N HIS A 71 3.01 12.13 18.73
CA HIS A 71 4.00 13.20 18.56
C HIS A 71 5.44 12.68 18.59
N ALA A 72 5.79 11.84 19.57
CA ALA A 72 7.12 11.24 19.67
C ALA A 72 7.48 10.37 18.45
N LEU A 73 6.51 9.60 17.94
CA LEU A 73 6.65 8.81 16.71
C LEU A 73 6.92 9.69 15.49
N MET A 74 6.27 10.85 15.41
CA MET A 74 6.46 11.80 14.32
C MET A 74 7.86 12.41 14.34
N GLU A 75 8.32 12.87 15.52
CA GLU A 75 9.69 13.39 15.70
C GLU A 75 10.75 12.32 15.35
N GLU A 76 10.53 11.08 15.75
CA GLU A 76 11.41 9.96 15.42
C GLU A 76 11.47 9.73 13.89
N LYS A 77 10.31 9.78 13.22
CA LYS A 77 10.20 9.62 11.77
C LYS A 77 10.93 10.73 11.01
N GLU A 78 10.83 11.98 11.47
CA GLU A 78 11.52 13.12 10.85
C GLU A 78 13.06 13.02 11.00
N ARG A 79 13.53 12.63 12.18
CA ARG A 79 14.96 12.44 12.45
C ARG A 79 15.54 11.29 11.62
N LEU A 80 14.84 10.16 11.57
CA LEU A 80 15.21 9.03 10.71
C LEU A 80 15.21 9.43 9.22
N GLY A 81 14.18 10.15 8.76
CA GLY A 81 14.08 10.63 7.38
C GLY A 81 15.24 11.56 6.99
N SER A 82 15.67 12.41 7.90
CA SER A 82 16.84 13.29 7.71
C SER A 82 18.13 12.46 7.60
N ALA A 83 18.32 11.46 8.46
CA ALA A 83 19.47 10.56 8.40
C ALA A 83 19.49 9.73 7.10
N ILE A 84 18.34 9.21 6.66
CA ILE A 84 18.20 8.51 5.36
C ILE A 84 18.60 9.44 4.21
N THR A 85 18.13 10.68 4.24
CA THR A 85 18.44 11.66 3.19
C THR A 85 19.94 11.97 3.13
N ALA A 86 20.58 12.12 4.28
CA ALA A 86 22.03 12.32 4.37
C ALA A 86 22.80 11.10 3.84
N ALA A 87 22.38 9.88 4.19
CA ALA A 87 22.99 8.64 3.69
C ALA A 87 22.83 8.52 2.16
N LYS A 88 21.66 8.88 1.62
CA LYS A 88 21.41 8.92 0.17
C LYS A 88 22.22 9.99 -0.57
N ALA A 89 22.53 11.11 0.07
CA ALA A 89 23.33 12.17 -0.54
C ALA A 89 24.82 11.80 -0.62
N ALA A 90 25.30 10.95 0.29
CA ALA A 90 26.70 10.52 0.33
C ALA A 90 27.03 9.40 -0.67
N MET A 91 26.02 8.73 -1.25
CA MET A 91 26.23 7.63 -2.17
C MET A 91 26.47 8.11 -3.62
N PRO A 92 27.32 7.40 -4.39
CA PRO A 92 27.68 7.79 -5.76
C PRO A 92 26.52 7.62 -6.75
N LEU A 93 25.59 6.72 -6.44
CA LEU A 93 24.38 6.50 -7.22
C LEU A 93 23.27 7.43 -6.70
N ASN A 94 22.56 8.13 -7.59
CA ASN A 94 21.30 8.76 -7.22
C ASN A 94 20.21 7.68 -7.06
N PHE A 95 20.02 7.22 -5.82
CA PHE A 95 19.14 6.09 -5.50
C PHE A 95 17.70 6.29 -5.99
N ASP A 96 17.12 7.46 -5.70
CA ASP A 96 15.71 7.72 -5.99
C ASP A 96 15.44 7.81 -7.49
N THR A 97 16.34 8.46 -8.23
CA THR A 97 16.28 8.50 -9.70
C THR A 97 16.42 7.11 -10.30
N ALA A 98 17.43 6.34 -9.85
CA ALA A 98 17.68 4.99 -10.36
C ALA A 98 16.49 4.05 -10.07
N ALA A 99 15.87 4.16 -8.90
CA ALA A 99 14.67 3.39 -8.54
C ALA A 99 13.47 3.74 -9.43
N GLU A 100 13.17 5.03 -9.63
CA GLU A 100 12.03 5.45 -10.47
C GLU A 100 12.24 5.12 -11.95
N GLU A 101 13.44 5.32 -12.49
CA GLU A 101 13.72 4.90 -13.85
C GLU A 101 13.61 3.38 -14.02
N ASN A 102 14.12 2.59 -13.06
CA ASN A 102 14.03 1.13 -13.12
C ASN A 102 12.57 0.64 -13.04
N LYS A 103 11.74 1.32 -12.25
CA LYS A 103 10.29 1.09 -12.21
C LYS A 103 9.63 1.38 -13.57
N ALA A 104 10.03 2.46 -14.24
CA ALA A 104 9.57 2.77 -15.60
C ALA A 104 10.04 1.70 -16.61
N ARG A 105 11.31 1.28 -16.56
CA ARG A 105 11.86 0.19 -17.40
C ARG A 105 11.05 -1.10 -17.22
N ARG A 106 10.79 -1.52 -15.97
CA ARG A 106 9.99 -2.70 -15.65
C ARG A 106 8.54 -2.59 -16.11
N ARG A 107 7.93 -1.40 -16.01
CA ARG A 107 6.58 -1.15 -16.54
C ARG A 107 6.55 -1.34 -18.05
N PHE A 108 7.53 -0.79 -18.77
CA PHE A 108 7.60 -0.91 -20.22
C PHE A 108 7.95 -2.33 -20.66
N LEU A 109 8.79 -3.06 -19.92
CA LEU A 109 9.06 -4.48 -20.17
C LEU A 109 7.79 -5.33 -20.22
N ARG A 110 6.80 -5.07 -19.35
CA ARG A 110 5.49 -5.77 -19.44
C ARG A 110 4.77 -5.51 -20.75
N THR A 111 4.91 -4.30 -21.31
CA THR A 111 4.35 -3.95 -22.62
C THR A 111 5.08 -4.69 -23.74
N LEU A 112 6.41 -4.76 -23.69
CA LEU A 112 7.21 -5.50 -24.68
C LEU A 112 6.91 -7.01 -24.64
N VAL A 113 6.75 -7.60 -23.46
CA VAL A 113 6.30 -9.00 -23.30
C VAL A 113 4.94 -9.20 -23.97
N HIS A 114 3.97 -8.34 -23.66
CA HIS A 114 2.64 -8.41 -24.26
C HIS A 114 2.68 -8.31 -25.79
N MET A 115 3.49 -7.39 -26.34
CA MET A 115 3.70 -7.29 -27.79
C MET A 115 4.40 -8.52 -28.37
N ALA A 116 5.39 -9.09 -27.67
CA ALA A 116 6.09 -10.28 -28.13
C ALA A 116 5.18 -11.53 -28.18
N GLU A 117 4.15 -11.58 -27.34
CA GLU A 117 3.18 -12.68 -27.23
C GLU A 117 2.03 -12.63 -28.24
N GLN A 118 1.72 -11.46 -28.81
CA GLN A 118 0.64 -11.35 -29.80
C GLN A 118 0.85 -12.26 -31.00
N ARG A 119 -0.27 -12.68 -31.59
CA ARG A 119 -0.33 -13.51 -32.79
C ARG A 119 -1.36 -12.94 -33.75
N SER A 120 -1.07 -13.05 -35.05
CA SER A 120 -2.08 -12.78 -36.07
C SER A 120 -3.24 -13.77 -35.89
N GLU A 121 -4.47 -13.29 -36.02
CA GLU A 121 -5.69 -14.07 -35.85
C GLU A 121 -6.69 -13.78 -36.97
N SER A 122 -7.47 -14.76 -37.36
CA SER A 122 -8.64 -14.56 -38.23
C SER A 122 -9.90 -15.04 -37.52
N LYS A 123 -10.99 -14.28 -37.67
CA LYS A 123 -12.27 -14.59 -37.06
C LYS A 123 -13.38 -14.41 -38.08
N LEU A 124 -14.13 -15.48 -38.32
CA LEU A 124 -15.34 -15.45 -39.14
C LEU A 124 -16.55 -15.00 -38.28
N ARG A 125 -17.18 -13.90 -38.67
CA ARG A 125 -18.45 -13.43 -38.11
C ARG A 125 -19.58 -13.85 -39.05
N ARG A 126 -20.22 -14.97 -38.72
CA ARG A 126 -21.28 -15.55 -39.55
C ARG A 126 -22.52 -14.65 -39.63
N SER A 127 -23.06 -14.48 -40.84
CA SER A 127 -24.33 -13.80 -41.14
C SER A 127 -24.49 -12.40 -40.55
N MET A 128 -23.37 -11.70 -40.30
CA MET A 128 -23.33 -10.36 -39.72
C MET A 128 -23.32 -9.26 -40.79
N GLY A 129 -22.84 -9.57 -42.00
CA GLY A 129 -22.92 -8.67 -43.15
C GLY A 129 -24.35 -8.60 -43.68
N LYS A 130 -24.78 -7.42 -44.13
CA LYS A 130 -26.08 -7.21 -44.78
C LYS A 130 -25.86 -6.44 -46.08
N GLY A 131 -26.35 -6.99 -47.18
CA GLY A 131 -26.39 -6.35 -48.49
C GLY A 131 -27.81 -6.36 -49.04
N TYR A 132 -28.04 -5.64 -50.12
CA TYR A 132 -29.32 -5.61 -50.82
C TYR A 132 -29.11 -5.94 -52.28
N VAL A 133 -30.02 -6.71 -52.86
CA VAL A 133 -30.04 -7.04 -54.28
C VAL A 133 -31.46 -6.88 -54.81
N PHE A 134 -31.62 -6.43 -56.05
CA PHE A 134 -32.94 -6.36 -56.68
C PHE A 134 -33.34 -7.73 -57.24
N ASN A 135 -34.55 -8.19 -56.92
CA ASN A 135 -35.09 -9.42 -57.47
C ASN A 135 -35.53 -9.22 -58.94
N LYS A 136 -35.96 -10.30 -59.61
CA LYS A 136 -36.39 -10.26 -61.02
C LYS A 136 -37.60 -9.35 -61.30
N GLU A 137 -38.33 -8.94 -60.26
CA GLU A 137 -39.51 -8.07 -60.33
C GLU A 137 -39.15 -6.59 -60.04
N GLY A 138 -37.87 -6.29 -59.79
CA GLY A 138 -37.39 -4.94 -59.46
C GLY A 138 -37.52 -4.55 -57.99
N ASN A 139 -37.89 -5.48 -57.10
CA ASN A 139 -38.01 -5.24 -55.67
C ASN A 139 -36.66 -5.43 -54.94
N GLN A 140 -36.34 -4.58 -53.97
CA GLN A 140 -35.10 -4.68 -53.19
C GLN A 140 -35.22 -5.74 -52.07
N THR A 141 -34.37 -6.77 -52.11
CA THR A 141 -34.35 -7.87 -51.13
C THR A 141 -33.03 -7.89 -50.36
N PRO A 142 -33.05 -7.87 -49.00
CA PRO A 142 -31.84 -7.99 -48.20
C PRO A 142 -31.30 -9.42 -48.19
N TYR A 143 -29.97 -9.56 -48.22
CA TYR A 143 -29.28 -10.83 -47.96
C TYR A 143 -28.22 -10.66 -46.88
N ARG A 144 -27.93 -11.75 -46.16
CA ARG A 144 -26.89 -11.79 -45.13
C ARG A 144 -25.68 -12.57 -45.62
N TYR A 145 -24.49 -12.15 -45.20
CA TYR A 145 -23.24 -12.81 -45.55
C TYR A 145 -22.26 -12.85 -44.36
N ASP A 146 -21.30 -13.76 -44.44
CA ASP A 146 -20.26 -13.92 -43.44
C ASP A 146 -19.17 -12.87 -43.66
N ILE A 147 -18.64 -12.32 -42.56
CA ILE A 147 -17.53 -11.36 -42.60
C ILE A 147 -16.31 -12.04 -41.98
N GLU A 148 -15.25 -12.20 -42.76
CA GLU A 148 -13.94 -12.60 -42.24
C GLU A 148 -13.17 -11.37 -41.76
N ILE A 149 -12.75 -11.36 -40.50
CA ILE A 149 -11.92 -10.32 -39.91
C ILE A 149 -10.55 -10.91 -39.66
N VAL A 150 -9.54 -10.40 -40.36
CA VAL A 150 -8.14 -10.79 -40.17
C VAL A 150 -7.41 -9.68 -39.44
N ARG A 151 -6.72 -10.02 -38.35
CA ARG A 151 -5.82 -9.14 -37.61
C ARG A 151 -4.40 -9.62 -37.80
N THR A 152 -3.55 -8.75 -38.30
CA THR A 152 -2.14 -9.01 -38.55
C THR A 152 -1.28 -8.11 -37.68
N ILE A 153 -0.13 -8.63 -37.25
CA ILE A 153 0.89 -7.85 -36.56
C ILE A 153 1.45 -6.78 -37.50
N ASP A 154 1.52 -5.52 -37.04
CA ASP A 154 1.99 -4.34 -37.79
C ASP A 154 3.34 -3.79 -37.29
N TYR A 155 4.10 -4.61 -36.55
CA TYR A 155 5.42 -4.25 -36.00
C TYR A 155 6.46 -5.36 -36.21
N ASP A 156 7.74 -5.00 -36.15
CA ASP A 156 8.84 -5.97 -36.19
C ASP A 156 8.97 -6.71 -34.85
N ARG A 157 8.46 -7.93 -34.81
CA ARG A 157 8.54 -8.81 -33.63
C ARG A 157 9.97 -9.13 -33.20
N THR A 158 10.90 -9.18 -34.14
CA THR A 158 12.32 -9.46 -33.85
C THR A 158 12.96 -8.27 -33.16
N ALA A 159 12.67 -7.05 -33.63
CA ALA A 159 13.11 -5.82 -32.97
C ALA A 159 12.53 -5.70 -31.55
N VAL A 160 11.24 -6.01 -31.35
CA VAL A 160 10.60 -6.00 -30.02
C VAL A 160 11.29 -6.96 -29.06
N ARG A 161 11.58 -8.20 -29.49
CA ARG A 161 12.30 -9.19 -28.65
C ARG A 161 13.71 -8.74 -28.29
N ARG A 162 14.47 -8.20 -29.25
CA ARG A 162 15.82 -7.66 -28.97
C ARG A 162 15.78 -6.51 -27.96
N MET A 163 14.80 -5.61 -28.11
CA MET A 163 14.61 -4.50 -27.18
C MET A 163 14.21 -5.00 -25.78
N GLN A 164 13.34 -6.01 -25.72
CA GLN A 164 12.96 -6.67 -24.47
C GLN A 164 14.19 -7.25 -23.76
N ASP A 165 15.03 -8.01 -24.45
CA ASP A 165 16.22 -8.64 -23.86
C ASP A 165 17.22 -7.59 -23.34
N ALA A 166 17.50 -6.56 -24.14
CA ALA A 166 18.39 -5.47 -23.75
C ALA A 166 17.86 -4.72 -22.52
N LEU A 167 16.58 -4.34 -22.54
CA LEU A 167 15.96 -3.60 -21.45
C LEU A 167 15.84 -4.46 -20.17
N ALA A 168 15.59 -5.76 -20.31
CA ALA A 168 15.51 -6.70 -19.20
C ALA A 168 16.86 -6.84 -18.50
N LYS A 169 17.95 -6.92 -19.27
CA LYS A 169 19.31 -6.93 -18.73
C LYS A 169 19.60 -5.65 -17.96
N THR A 170 19.37 -4.48 -18.56
CA THR A 170 19.58 -3.19 -17.87
C THR A 170 18.75 -3.08 -16.60
N ALA A 171 17.47 -3.46 -16.63
CA ALA A 171 16.62 -3.44 -15.45
C ALA A 171 17.11 -4.39 -14.34
N ALA A 172 17.63 -5.57 -14.71
CA ALA A 172 18.21 -6.51 -13.75
C ALA A 172 19.48 -5.94 -13.11
N ASP A 173 20.39 -5.37 -13.91
CA ASP A 173 21.63 -4.75 -13.43
C ASP A 173 21.34 -3.57 -12.49
N THR A 174 20.39 -2.68 -12.85
CA THR A 174 19.96 -1.59 -11.96
C THR A 174 19.31 -2.11 -10.68
N SER A 175 18.53 -3.19 -10.75
CA SER A 175 17.91 -3.78 -9.54
C SER A 175 18.99 -4.28 -8.57
N ARG A 176 20.01 -5.00 -9.08
CA ARG A 176 21.13 -5.46 -8.26
C ARG A 176 21.89 -4.30 -7.62
N ALA A 177 22.17 -3.24 -8.38
CA ALA A 177 22.86 -2.07 -7.84
C ALA A 177 22.05 -1.37 -6.73
N LEU A 178 20.71 -1.33 -6.85
CA LEU A 178 19.83 -0.80 -5.80
C LEU A 178 19.82 -1.70 -4.56
N ASP A 179 19.73 -3.03 -4.75
CA ASP A 179 19.74 -4.00 -3.66
C ASP A 179 21.08 -3.97 -2.89
N ASP A 180 22.20 -3.88 -3.60
CA ASP A 180 23.53 -3.73 -3.02
C ASP A 180 23.65 -2.41 -2.24
N ALA A 181 23.12 -1.31 -2.79
CA ALA A 181 23.11 -0.01 -2.12
C ALA A 181 22.28 -0.03 -0.82
N LEU A 182 21.15 -0.76 -0.80
CA LEU A 182 20.30 -0.90 0.38
C LEU A 182 21.02 -1.58 1.56
N VAL A 183 21.87 -2.56 1.29
CA VAL A 183 22.57 -3.33 2.34
C VAL A 183 23.91 -2.69 2.71
N SER A 184 24.64 -2.16 1.74
CA SER A 184 25.98 -1.60 1.96
C SER A 184 25.98 -0.18 2.55
N THR A 185 24.95 0.62 2.27
CA THR A 185 24.88 2.00 2.76
C THR A 185 24.49 2.03 4.23
N GLN A 186 25.36 2.59 5.06
CA GLN A 186 25.09 2.79 6.48
C GLN A 186 24.32 4.10 6.71
N VAL A 187 23.32 4.03 7.57
CA VAL A 187 22.58 5.17 8.09
C VAL A 187 23.00 5.37 9.54
N ASP A 188 23.68 6.48 9.79
CA ASP A 188 24.13 6.89 11.13
C ASP A 188 22.92 7.41 11.93
N TYR A 189 22.14 6.46 12.44
CA TYR A 189 20.96 6.72 13.24
C TYR A 189 20.74 5.60 14.26
N THR A 190 20.42 6.00 15.48
CA THR A 190 20.09 5.11 16.60
C THR A 190 18.70 5.48 17.10
N LEU A 191 17.83 4.48 17.21
CA LEU A 191 16.44 4.68 17.64
C LEU A 191 16.38 5.14 19.09
N GLN A 192 15.51 6.10 19.36
CA GLN A 192 15.26 6.59 20.72
C GLN A 192 14.05 5.95 21.37
N LEU A 193 13.14 5.40 20.56
CA LEU A 193 11.95 4.69 21.01
C LEU A 193 12.21 3.17 21.03
N PRO A 194 11.62 2.42 21.98
CA PRO A 194 11.75 0.97 22.06
C PRO A 194 10.93 0.31 20.94
N ILE A 195 11.41 0.38 19.70
CA ILE A 195 10.74 -0.21 18.54
C ILE A 195 11.54 -1.41 18.07
N SER A 196 10.97 -2.60 18.22
CA SER A 196 11.59 -3.84 17.74
C SER A 196 11.50 -3.93 16.21
N ALA A 197 12.66 -4.09 15.56
CA ALA A 197 12.76 -4.27 14.11
C ALA A 197 12.10 -5.56 13.58
N ASP A 198 11.89 -6.55 14.45
CA ASP A 198 11.41 -7.90 14.11
C ASP A 198 9.89 -7.99 13.81
N THR A 199 9.12 -6.93 14.07
CA THR A 199 7.64 -6.99 13.92
C THR A 199 7.14 -6.90 12.49
N THR A 200 8.02 -6.85 11.49
CA THR A 200 7.61 -6.90 10.07
C THR A 200 8.44 -7.92 9.29
N GLY A 201 8.35 -9.18 9.70
CA GLY A 201 8.67 -10.29 8.81
C GLY A 201 7.89 -10.12 7.50
N GLU A 202 8.58 -10.29 6.37
CA GLU A 202 8.02 -10.30 5.01
C GLU A 202 7.03 -11.47 4.77
N ASP A 203 6.58 -12.15 5.84
CA ASP A 203 5.69 -13.29 5.79
C ASP A 203 4.21 -12.83 5.72
N PRO A 204 3.53 -13.02 4.57
CA PRO A 204 2.10 -12.75 4.48
C PRO A 204 1.26 -13.56 5.48
N ALA A 205 1.75 -14.69 5.97
CA ALA A 205 1.10 -15.45 7.03
C ALA A 205 1.15 -14.74 8.39
N ALA A 206 2.28 -14.09 8.73
CA ALA A 206 2.39 -13.29 9.96
C ALA A 206 1.50 -12.04 9.94
N ARG A 207 1.29 -11.45 8.75
CA ARG A 207 0.29 -10.37 8.56
C ARG A 207 -1.14 -10.85 8.73
N LEU A 208 -1.48 -12.02 8.20
CA LEU A 208 -2.80 -12.61 8.39
C LEU A 208 -3.05 -12.96 9.85
N LEU A 209 -2.06 -13.55 10.53
CA LEU A 209 -2.18 -13.91 11.95
C LEU A 209 -2.30 -12.67 12.86
N SER A 210 -1.54 -11.61 12.61
CA SER A 210 -1.70 -10.34 13.35
C SER A 210 -3.05 -9.65 13.08
N SER A 211 -3.59 -9.78 11.86
CA SER A 211 -4.94 -9.27 11.54
C SER A 211 -6.08 -10.09 12.13
N ILE A 212 -5.85 -11.38 12.40
CA ILE A 212 -6.88 -12.32 12.90
C ILE A 212 -6.87 -12.40 14.43
N PHE A 213 -5.70 -12.36 15.07
CA PHE A 213 -5.56 -12.61 16.52
C PHE A 213 -5.31 -11.35 17.36
N GLY A 214 -5.19 -10.18 16.73
CA GLY A 214 -4.71 -8.99 17.42
C GLY A 214 -3.22 -9.15 17.75
N ASN A 215 -2.47 -8.05 17.65
CA ASN A 215 -1.05 -8.06 17.96
C ASN A 215 -0.89 -8.29 19.47
N ASN A 216 -0.45 -9.48 19.89
CA ASN A 216 -0.11 -9.78 21.29
C ASN A 216 1.11 -8.92 21.68
N GLY A 217 0.83 -7.73 22.24
CA GLY A 217 1.80 -6.67 22.49
C GLY A 217 1.96 -5.78 21.25
N SER A 218 1.08 -4.79 21.05
CA SER A 218 1.33 -3.81 19.99
C SER A 218 2.55 -2.97 20.42
N THR A 219 3.49 -2.74 19.50
CA THR A 219 4.64 -1.86 19.74
C THR A 219 4.22 -0.45 20.14
N LEU A 220 2.96 -0.07 19.88
CA LEU A 220 2.37 1.17 20.39
C LEU A 220 2.10 1.09 21.90
N ALA A 221 1.66 -0.06 22.43
CA ALA A 221 1.52 -0.28 23.87
C ALA A 221 2.85 -0.11 24.62
N GLU A 222 3.94 -0.69 24.10
CA GLU A 222 5.28 -0.56 24.70
C GLU A 222 5.76 0.90 24.72
N ILE A 223 5.44 1.67 23.67
CA ILE A 223 5.74 3.11 23.62
C ILE A 223 4.89 3.89 24.63
N ILE A 224 3.59 3.57 24.73
CA ILE A 224 2.66 4.18 25.69
C ILE A 224 3.15 3.91 27.11
N GLU A 225 3.46 2.66 27.45
CA GLU A 225 4.00 2.27 28.76
C GLU A 225 5.32 2.99 29.07
N ALA A 226 6.24 3.06 28.10
CA ALA A 226 7.51 3.78 28.27
C ALA A 226 7.34 5.30 28.47
N LEU A 227 6.26 5.88 27.96
CA LEU A 227 5.91 7.29 28.12
C LEU A 227 5.12 7.57 29.40
N GLU A 228 4.41 6.58 29.95
CA GLU A 228 3.70 6.66 31.24
C GLU A 228 4.64 6.43 32.43
N ALA A 229 5.71 5.66 32.23
CA ALA A 229 6.76 5.47 33.24
C ALA A 229 7.68 6.69 33.46
N LYS A 230 7.51 7.77 32.69
CA LYS A 230 8.30 9.02 32.71
C LYS A 230 7.46 10.22 33.14
#